data_AF-A0A2V6F6M5-F1
#
_entry.id   AF-A0A2V6F6M5-F1
#
_cell.length_a   1.000
_cell.length_b   1.000
_cell.length_c   1.000
_cell.angle_alpha   90.00
_cell.angle_beta   90.00
_cell.angle_gamma   90.00
#
_symmetry.space_group_name_H-M   'P 1'
#
loop_
_entity.id
_entity.type
_entity.pdbx_description
1 polymer ?
#
loop_
_entity_poly.entity_id
_entity_poly.type
_entity_poly.pdbx_seq_one_letter_code
_entity_poly.pdbx_strand_id
1 'polypeptide(L)'
;MIINLRQNAYNGPIVSSTTPVLVLNKITQISTFYFSGTVPVTPNQVYYFEPELLSSGSLFIGYKPSSTYTGGIIFINGVPSGPGDLWFQEGTLGPEPGGVWLLSFGGSVLF
;
A
#
# COMPACT_ATOMS: atom_id res chain seq x y z
N MET A 1 -2.29 11.10 11.55
CA MET A 1 -2.37 10.87 10.11
C MET A 1 -2.79 9.44 9.87
N ILE A 2 -3.63 9.20 8.88
CA ILE A 2 -4.04 7.87 8.42
C ILE A 2 -3.79 7.75 6.92
N ILE A 3 -3.74 6.52 6.43
CA ILE A 3 -3.81 6.23 4.99
C ILE A 3 -5.14 5.53 4.73
N ASN A 4 -5.97 6.11 3.88
CA ASN A 4 -7.18 5.49 3.36
C ASN A 4 -6.83 4.70 2.09
N LEU A 5 -7.35 3.49 1.97
CA LEU A 5 -7.34 2.74 0.72
C LEU A 5 -8.66 2.98 -0.01
N ARG A 6 -8.60 3.56 -1.21
CA ARG A 6 -9.76 3.83 -2.05
C ARG A 6 -9.77 2.96 -3.29
N GLN A 7 -10.97 2.63 -3.76
CA GLN A 7 -11.16 1.82 -4.96
C GLN A 7 -11.62 2.68 -6.14
N ASN A 8 -11.24 2.29 -7.36
CA ASN A 8 -11.68 2.82 -8.65
C ASN A 8 -11.21 4.25 -9.00
N ALA A 9 -11.19 5.16 -8.03
CA ALA A 9 -10.77 6.55 -8.24
C ALA A 9 -10.15 7.14 -6.97
N TYR A 10 -9.39 8.23 -7.12
CA TYR A 10 -8.75 8.93 -5.99
C TYR A 10 -9.75 9.47 -4.96
N ASN A 11 -10.99 9.76 -5.39
CA ASN A 11 -12.11 10.17 -4.53
C ASN A 11 -13.19 9.08 -4.45
N GLY A 12 -12.87 7.85 -4.84
CA GLY A 12 -13.77 6.69 -4.79
C GLY A 12 -14.05 6.23 -3.35
N PRO A 13 -14.86 5.18 -3.16
CA PRO A 13 -15.19 4.67 -1.84
C PRO A 13 -13.93 4.21 -1.09
N ILE A 14 -13.89 4.52 0.22
CA ILE A 14 -12.86 4.00 1.14
C ILE A 14 -13.19 2.54 1.44
N VAL A 15 -12.25 1.65 1.16
CA VAL A 15 -12.37 0.20 1.43
C VAL A 15 -11.81 -0.14 2.81
N SER A 16 -10.75 0.55 3.23
CA SER A 16 -10.14 0.39 4.56
C SER A 16 -9.27 1.60 4.92
N SER A 17 -8.93 1.74 6.20
CA SER A 17 -8.06 2.79 6.71
C SER A 17 -7.06 2.22 7.71
N THR A 18 -5.86 2.81 7.75
CA THR A 18 -4.85 2.43 8.74
C THR A 18 -5.19 2.93 10.13
N THR A 19 -4.56 2.35 11.16
CA THR A 19 -4.57 2.96 12.48
C THR A 19 -3.90 4.35 12.44
N PRO A 20 -4.42 5.36 13.17
CA PRO A 20 -3.81 6.68 13.22
C PRO A 20 -2.37 6.64 13.76
N VAL A 21 -1.46 7.28 13.04
CA VAL A 21 -0.07 7.48 13.48
C VAL A 21 0.17 8.97 13.75
N LEU A 22 0.84 9.27 14.87
CA LEU A 22 1.33 10.60 15.16
C LEU A 22 2.59 10.87 14.33
N VAL A 23 2.46 11.77 13.35
CA VAL A 23 3.59 12.21 12.52
C VAL A 23 3.99 13.59 13.01
N LEU A 24 5.24 13.73 13.45
CA LEU A 24 5.79 15.03 13.83
C LEU A 24 6.46 15.63 12.59
N ASN A 25 6.29 16.93 12.37
CA ASN A 25 6.88 17.62 11.23
C ASN A 25 8.40 17.79 11.44
N LYS A 26 9.16 16.72 11.15
CA LYS A 26 10.61 16.67 11.18
C LYS A 26 11.11 16.24 9.80
N ILE A 27 12.17 16.89 9.31
CA ILE A 27 12.68 16.82 7.93
C ILE A 27 13.02 15.39 7.45
N THR A 28 13.15 14.42 8.36
CA THR A 28 13.57 13.04 8.04
C THR A 28 12.72 11.95 8.69
N GLN A 29 11.54 12.28 9.25
CA GLN A 29 10.72 11.26 9.90
C GLN A 29 10.04 10.36 8.87
N ILE A 30 10.41 9.08 8.86
CA ILE A 30 9.69 8.01 8.15
C ILE A 30 8.77 7.34 9.17
N SER A 31 7.49 7.18 8.82
CA SER A 31 6.50 6.48 9.65
C SER A 31 5.89 5.35 8.84
N THR A 32 5.60 4.24 9.51
CA THR A 32 4.94 3.08 8.90
C THR A 32 3.47 3.07 9.31
N PHE A 33 2.59 2.79 8.35
CA PHE A 33 1.15 2.75 8.56
C PHE A 33 0.64 1.33 8.32
N TYR A 34 -0.11 0.79 9.27
CA TYR A 34 -0.65 -0.56 9.19
C TYR A 34 -2.17 -0.52 9.14
N PHE A 35 -2.75 -1.29 8.23
CA PHE A 35 -4.17 -1.63 8.30
C PHE A 35 -4.39 -2.55 9.51
N SER A 36 -5.52 -2.37 10.19
CA SER A 36 -5.87 -3.16 11.40
C SER A 36 -6.11 -4.65 11.11
N GLY A 37 -6.23 -5.02 9.83
CA GLY A 37 -6.36 -6.40 9.36
C GLY A 37 -6.07 -6.51 7.88
N THR A 38 -6.13 -7.73 7.36
CA THR A 38 -5.97 -8.01 5.92
C THR A 38 -7.10 -7.36 5.14
N VAL A 39 -6.74 -6.56 4.14
CA VAL A 39 -7.70 -5.90 3.23
C VAL A 39 -7.74 -6.69 1.92
N PRO A 40 -8.87 -7.30 1.55
CA PRO A 40 -8.96 -8.01 0.28
C PRO A 40 -8.87 -7.03 -0.89
N VAL A 41 -7.98 -7.30 -1.84
CA VAL A 41 -7.85 -6.56 -3.10
C VAL A 41 -8.07 -7.48 -4.27
N THR A 42 -8.65 -6.95 -5.34
CA THR A 42 -8.90 -7.72 -6.57
C THR A 42 -7.72 -7.53 -7.53
N PRO A 43 -7.16 -8.61 -8.12
CA PRO A 43 -6.15 -8.48 -9.16
C PRO A 43 -6.62 -7.61 -10.33
N ASN A 44 -5.70 -6.82 -10.91
CA ASN A 44 -5.96 -5.89 -12.02
C ASN A 44 -6.96 -4.76 -11.71
N GLN A 45 -7.32 -4.56 -10.44
CA GLN A 45 -8.09 -3.41 -9.99
C GLN A 45 -7.13 -2.31 -9.50
N VAL A 46 -7.36 -1.07 -9.94
CA VAL A 46 -6.60 0.09 -9.43
C VAL A 46 -7.16 0.50 -8.07
N TYR A 47 -6.25 0.64 -7.11
CA TYR A 47 -6.50 1.19 -5.78
C TYR A 47 -5.63 2.43 -5.55
N TYR A 48 -6.09 3.30 -4.66
CA TYR A 48 -5.45 4.58 -4.35
C TYR A 48 -5.17 4.66 -2.86
N PHE A 49 -3.93 4.98 -2.49
CA PHE A 49 -3.61 5.39 -1.13
C PHE A 49 -3.83 6.90 -1.01
N GLU A 50 -4.74 7.29 -0.13
CA GLU A 50 -5.00 8.69 0.23
C GLU A 50 -4.47 8.95 1.64
N PRO A 51 -3.38 9.71 1.77
CA PRO A 51 -2.91 10.15 3.07
C PRO A 51 -3.77 11.29 3.60
N GLU A 52 -4.34 11.13 4.79
CA GLU A 52 -5.21 12.11 5.43
C GLU A 52 -4.61 12.59 6.76
N LEU A 53 -4.44 13.90 6.86
CA LEU A 53 -3.98 14.55 8.08
C LEU A 53 -5.18 14.88 8.98
N LEU A 54 -5.32 14.13 10.07
CA LEU A 54 -6.41 14.32 11.04
C LEU A 54 -6.23 15.55 11.96
N SER A 55 -5.09 16.24 11.86
CA SER A 55 -4.78 17.46 12.62
C SER A 55 -4.82 18.68 11.70
N SER A 56 -4.96 19.87 12.28
CA SER A 56 -4.72 21.11 11.54
C SER A 56 -3.26 21.21 11.07
N GLY A 57 -3.03 21.76 9.88
CA GLY A 57 -1.69 22.03 9.33
C GLY A 57 -1.49 21.41 7.95
N SER A 58 -0.22 21.32 7.53
CA SER A 58 0.18 20.66 6.29
C SER A 58 1.47 19.88 6.48
N LEU A 59 1.58 18.78 5.72
CA LEU A 59 2.79 17.98 5.59
C LEU A 59 3.08 17.77 4.11
N PHE A 60 4.34 17.56 3.79
CA PHE A 60 4.75 17.12 2.45
C PHE A 60 4.89 15.60 2.44
N ILE A 61 4.47 14.98 1.34
CA ILE A 61 4.70 13.55 1.10
C ILE A 61 6.00 13.42 0.31
N GLY A 62 6.98 12.73 0.90
CA GLY A 62 8.20 12.33 0.19
C GLY A 62 7.92 11.15 -0.74
N TYR A 63 8.62 11.10 -1.88
CA TYR A 63 8.59 9.98 -2.81
C TYR A 63 10.02 9.63 -3.25
N LYS A 64 10.22 8.40 -3.74
CA LYS A 64 11.48 7.98 -4.36
C LYS A 64 11.37 8.11 -5.88
N PRO A 65 12.43 8.59 -6.57
CA PRO A 65 12.40 8.80 -8.02
C PRO A 65 12.35 7.49 -8.82
N SER A 66 12.68 6.34 -8.21
CA SER A 66 12.55 5.04 -8.85
C SER A 66 11.50 4.17 -8.15
N SER A 67 10.52 3.71 -8.93
CA SER A 67 9.62 2.63 -8.51
C SER A 67 10.35 1.29 -8.64
N THR A 68 10.21 0.45 -7.63
CA THR A 68 10.54 -0.99 -7.71
C THR A 68 9.29 -1.83 -7.91
N TYR A 69 8.10 -1.21 -7.94
CA TYR A 69 6.81 -1.86 -8.00
C TYR A 69 6.27 -1.77 -9.44
N THR A 70 6.35 -2.89 -10.17
CA THR A 70 5.90 -2.96 -11.56
C THR A 70 4.40 -2.69 -11.65
N GLY A 71 4.01 -1.65 -12.40
CA GLY A 71 2.61 -1.24 -12.55
C GLY A 71 2.16 -0.17 -11.55
N GLY A 72 3.02 0.25 -10.63
CA GLY A 72 2.77 1.39 -9.75
C GLY A 72 2.81 2.71 -10.51
N ILE A 73 1.81 3.55 -10.30
CA ILE A 73 1.77 4.92 -10.83
C ILE A 73 1.46 5.86 -9.67
N ILE A 74 2.34 6.83 -9.44
CA ILE A 74 2.05 7.92 -8.53
C ILE A 74 1.09 8.91 -9.20
N PHE A 75 0.10 9.39 -8.45
CA PHE A 75 -0.81 10.46 -8.87
C PHE A 75 -0.49 11.73 -8.10
N ILE A 76 -0.26 12.83 -8.80
CA ILE A 76 -0.06 14.16 -8.22
C ILE A 76 -1.16 15.07 -8.76
N ASN A 77 -1.91 15.72 -7.86
CA ASN A 77 -3.06 16.56 -8.21
C ASN A 77 -4.10 15.86 -9.12
N GLY A 78 -4.32 14.56 -8.89
CA GLY A 78 -5.29 13.76 -9.65
C GLY A 78 -4.80 13.27 -11.02
N VAL A 79 -3.54 13.54 -11.40
CA VAL A 79 -2.97 13.15 -12.69
C VAL A 79 -1.82 12.17 -12.49
N PRO A 80 -1.70 11.12 -13.33
CA PRO A 80 -0.51 10.26 -13.35
C PRO A 80 0.77 11.08 -13.51
N SER A 81 1.72 10.94 -12.60
CA SER A 81 2.94 11.76 -12.55
C SER A 81 4.20 10.90 -12.69
N GLY A 82 4.58 10.61 -13.94
CA GLY A 82 5.92 10.12 -14.30
C GLY A 82 6.46 8.90 -13.52
N PRO A 83 7.76 8.59 -13.69
CA PRO A 83 8.42 7.55 -12.89
C PRO A 83 8.68 8.09 -11.48
N GLY A 84 7.95 7.56 -10.51
CA GLY A 84 8.09 7.89 -9.10
C GLY A 84 7.14 7.01 -8.31
N ASP A 85 7.53 6.65 -7.08
CA ASP A 85 6.69 5.76 -6.27
C ASP A 85 6.80 6.05 -4.79
N LEU A 86 5.76 5.65 -4.07
CA LEU A 86 5.78 5.53 -2.63
C LEU A 86 6.26 4.12 -2.27
N TRP A 87 6.96 3.97 -1.15
CA TRP A 87 7.31 2.64 -0.68
C TRP A 87 6.10 2.03 0.04
N PHE A 88 5.64 0.89 -0.45
CA PHE A 88 4.64 0.05 0.21
C PHE A 88 4.97 -1.42 -0.03
N GLN A 89 4.38 -2.28 0.81
CA GLN A 89 4.55 -3.73 0.72
C GLN A 89 3.17 -4.37 0.81
N GLU A 90 2.90 -5.29 -0.11
CA GLU A 90 1.74 -6.19 -0.06
C GLU A 90 2.12 -7.50 0.62
N GLY A 91 1.15 -8.14 1.28
CA GLY A 91 1.32 -9.44 1.90
C GLY A 91 2.05 -9.44 3.26
N THR A 92 2.20 -10.64 3.82
CA THR A 92 2.91 -10.88 5.09
C THR A 92 4.42 -10.98 4.84
N LEU A 93 5.26 -10.55 5.79
CA LEU A 93 6.73 -10.74 5.79
C LEU A 93 7.14 -12.23 5.94
N GLY A 94 6.57 -13.13 5.15
CA GLY A 94 6.97 -14.53 5.07
C GLY A 94 7.45 -14.81 3.65
N PRO A 95 8.48 -15.64 3.45
CA PRO A 95 8.74 -16.18 2.12
C PRO A 95 7.45 -16.85 1.63
N GLU A 96 6.99 -16.49 0.43
CA GLU A 96 5.97 -17.28 -0.25
C GLU A 96 6.47 -18.73 -0.24
N PRO A 97 5.71 -19.69 0.32
CA PRO A 97 6.10 -21.08 0.23
C PRO A 97 6.20 -21.41 -1.26
N GLY A 98 7.43 -21.60 -1.75
CA GLY A 98 7.66 -21.87 -3.17
C GLY A 98 6.79 -23.04 -3.60
N GLY A 99 6.19 -22.98 -4.79
CA GLY A 99 5.18 -23.93 -5.26
C GLY A 99 5.57 -25.42 -5.16
N VAL A 100 6.87 -25.72 -5.03
CA VAL A 100 7.41 -27.05 -4.69
C VAL A 100 6.85 -27.58 -3.35
N TRP A 101 6.70 -26.74 -2.34
CA TRP A 101 6.12 -27.13 -1.04
C TRP A 101 4.63 -27.43 -1.12
N LEU A 102 3.88 -26.66 -1.91
CA LEU A 102 2.46 -26.92 -2.18
C LEU A 102 2.26 -28.25 -2.93
N LEU A 103 3.14 -28.57 -3.89
CA LEU A 103 3.12 -29.87 -4.58
C LEU A 103 3.48 -31.04 -3.65
N SER A 104 4.46 -30.83 -2.77
CA SER A 104 4.99 -31.88 -1.89
C SER A 104 4.00 -32.30 -0.79
N PHE A 105 3.20 -31.35 -0.29
CA PHE A 105 2.14 -31.64 0.70
C PHE A 105 0.77 -31.93 0.07
N GLY A 106 0.52 -31.51 -1.18
CA GLY A 106 -0.71 -31.85 -1.93
C GLY A 106 -0.68 -33.22 -2.61
N GLY A 107 0.50 -33.75 -2.93
CA GLY A 107 0.67 -35.04 -3.63
C GLY A 107 0.52 -36.30 -2.76
N SER A 108 0.28 -36.17 -1.45
CA SER A 108 0.23 -37.30 -0.52
C SER A 108 -1.15 -38.00 -0.42
N VAL A 109 -2.08 -37.75 -1.35
CA VAL A 109 -3.44 -38.35 -1.35
C VAL A 109 -3.69 -39.24 -2.57
N LEU A 110 -2.65 -39.88 -3.13
CA LEU A 110 -2.81 -40.87 -4.19
C LEU A 110 -2.02 -42.15 -3.87
N PHE A 111 -2.41 -42.87 -2.82
CA PHE A 111 -2.19 -44.32 -2.69
C PHE A 111 -3.33 -44.93 -1.88
#